data_AF-A0A0S8FJ79-F1
#
_entry.id   AF-A0A0S8FJ79-F1
#
_cell.length_a   1.000
_cell.length_b   1.000
_cell.length_c   1.000
_cell.angle_alpha   90.00
_cell.angle_beta   90.00
_cell.angle_gamma   90.00
#
_symmetry.space_group_name_H-M   'P 1'
#
loop_
_entity.id
_entity.type
_entity.pdbx_description
1 polymer ?
#
loop_
_entity_poly.entity_id
_entity_poly.type
_entity_poly.pdbx_seq_one_letter_code
_entity_poly.pdbx_strand_id
1 'polypeptide(L)'
;MTTFAFNADLLFRFILEGTSFGLYGGGGPTVAYWDISNSSASSWEIGLSLTAGAQVPLFRKNATNIEGRFGIGDIPDFRLLFAFIF
;
A
#
# COMPACT_ATOMS: atom_id res chain seq x y z
N MET A 1 20.30 10.49 -5.58
CA MET A 1 18.91 10.49 -6.07
C MET A 1 18.03 10.27 -4.88
N THR A 2 17.13 11.22 -4.62
CA THR A 2 16.18 11.11 -3.51
C THR A 2 14.78 11.04 -4.09
N THR A 3 13.97 10.10 -3.61
CA THR A 3 12.58 9.93 -4.03
C THR A 3 11.69 10.06 -2.82
N PHE A 4 10.72 10.97 -2.91
CA PHE A 4 9.62 11.07 -1.95
C PHE A 4 8.35 10.59 -2.64
N ALA A 5 7.63 9.67 -2.00
CA ALA A 5 6.36 9.17 -2.51
C ALA A 5 5.29 9.27 -1.43
N PHE A 6 4.16 9.88 -1.77
CA PHE A 6 2.99 9.99 -0.92
C PHE A 6 1.85 9.16 -1.52
N ASN A 7 1.17 8.37 -0.69
CA ASN A 7 0.08 7.49 -1.10
C ASN A 7 -1.13 7.77 -0.20
N ALA A 8 -2.30 7.95 -0.79
CA ALA A 8 -3.55 8.15 -0.06
C ALA A 8 -4.57 7.10 -0.50
N ASP A 9 -4.70 6.01 0.26
CA ASP A 9 -5.56 4.89 -0.13
C ASP A 9 -6.89 4.89 0.63
N LEU A 10 -7.99 4.67 -0.08
CA LEU A 10 -9.27 4.32 0.51
C LEU A 10 -9.38 2.80 0.59
N LEU A 11 -9.57 2.25 1.79
CA LEU A 11 -9.68 0.81 2.03
C LEU A 11 -11.09 0.42 2.46
N PHE A 12 -11.67 -0.54 1.75
CA PHE A 12 -12.89 -1.24 2.14
C PHE A 12 -12.54 -2.55 2.84
N ARG A 13 -13.11 -2.78 4.02
CA ARG A 13 -12.86 -3.98 4.83
C ARG A 13 -14.13 -4.83 4.90
N PHE A 14 -13.99 -6.10 4.51
CA PHE A 14 -14.98 -7.15 4.73
C PHE A 14 -14.54 -7.98 5.93
N ILE A 15 -15.22 -7.76 7.06
CA ILE A 15 -14.99 -8.50 8.29
C ILE A 15 -15.99 -9.65 8.33
N LEU A 16 -15.50 -10.89 8.46
CA LEU A 16 -16.36 -12.05 8.56
C LEU A 16 -16.77 -12.23 10.02
N GLU A 17 -18.07 -12.01 10.32
CA GLU A 17 -18.60 -12.09 11.68
C GLU A 17 -18.27 -13.43 12.35
N GLY A 18 -17.94 -13.39 13.64
CA GLY A 18 -17.54 -14.56 14.41
C GLY A 18 -16.12 -15.06 14.14
N THR A 19 -15.36 -14.39 13.26
CA THR A 19 -13.95 -14.70 13.01
C THR A 19 -13.08 -13.44 13.18
N SER A 20 -11.79 -13.65 13.46
CA SER A 20 -10.75 -12.62 13.38
C SER A 20 -10.11 -12.56 11.98
N PHE A 21 -10.75 -13.17 10.98
CA PHE A 21 -10.34 -13.11 9.59
C PHE A 21 -11.07 -11.96 8.88
N GLY A 22 -10.35 -11.20 8.06
CA GLY A 22 -10.92 -10.13 7.27
C GLY A 22 -10.25 -10.04 5.92
N LEU A 23 -11.01 -9.70 4.89
CA LEU A 23 -10.47 -9.31 3.60
C LEU A 23 -10.58 -7.80 3.46
N TYR A 24 -9.62 -7.18 2.79
CA TYR A 24 -9.73 -5.78 2.48
C TYR A 24 -9.12 -5.47 1.12
N GLY A 25 -9.64 -4.45 0.50
CA GLY A 25 -9.18 -3.98 -0.80
C GLY A 25 -9.45 -2.51 -0.95
N GLY A 26 -8.74 -1.88 -1.86
CA GLY A 26 -8.84 -0.45 -2.05
C GLY A 26 -7.83 0.08 -3.04
N GLY A 27 -7.68 1.39 -3.02
CA GLY A 27 -6.77 2.09 -3.91
C GLY A 27 -6.88 3.59 -3.76
N GLY A 28 -5.99 4.31 -4.42
CA GLY A 28 -5.98 5.76 -4.39
C GLY A 28 -4.86 6.38 -5.20
N PRO A 29 -4.75 7.72 -5.18
CA PRO A 29 -3.67 8.41 -5.86
C PRO A 29 -2.32 8.20 -5.15
N THR A 30 -1.28 8.14 -5.97
CA THR A 30 0.13 8.19 -5.57
C THR A 30 0.77 9.42 -6.19
N VAL A 31 1.54 10.19 -5.42
CA VAL A 31 2.32 11.31 -5.93
C VAL A 31 3.78 11.07 -5.58
N ALA A 32 4.67 11.13 -6.57
CA ALA A 32 6.11 10.97 -6.37
C ALA A 32 6.88 12.21 -6.84
N TYR A 33 7.89 12.59 -6.06
CA TYR A 33 8.87 13.59 -6.40
C TYR A 33 10.25 12.94 -6.51
N TRP A 34 10.89 13.10 -7.67
CA TRP A 34 12.22 12.56 -7.93
C TRP A 34 13.23 13.70 -8.07
N ASP A 35 14.23 13.69 -7.18
CA ASP A 35 15.39 14.58 -7.22
C ASP A 35 16.62 13.80 -7.72
N ILE A 36 17.02 14.09 -8.95
CA ILE A 36 18.21 13.51 -9.57
C ILE A 36 19.38 14.42 -9.23
N SER A 37 20.18 14.00 -8.25
CA SER A 37 21.28 14.77 -7.63
C SER A 37 22.39 15.28 -8.57
N ASN A 38 22.32 14.97 -9.88
CA ASN A 38 23.26 15.40 -10.92
C ASN A 38 22.59 16.18 -12.07
N SER A 39 21.30 16.54 -11.95
CA SER A 39 20.62 17.42 -12.89
C SER A 39 19.78 18.44 -12.14
N SER A 40 19.64 19.66 -12.68
CA SER A 40 18.71 20.67 -12.15
C SER A 40 17.22 20.30 -12.38
N ALA A 41 16.95 19.04 -12.74
CA ALA A 41 15.66 18.57 -13.18
C ALA A 41 15.04 17.73 -12.07
N SER A 42 14.00 18.28 -11.45
CA SER A 42 13.09 17.53 -10.59
C SER A 42 11.81 17.22 -11.34
N SER A 43 11.28 16.00 -11.17
CA SER A 43 10.02 15.58 -11.79
C SER A 43 8.97 15.24 -10.74
N TRP A 44 7.73 15.66 -11.01
CA TRP A 44 6.54 15.24 -10.27
C TRP A 44 5.78 14.24 -11.11
N GLU A 45 5.48 13.10 -10.52
CA GLU A 45 4.70 12.05 -11.17
C GLU A 45 3.47 11.71 -10.34
N ILE A 46 2.38 11.39 -11.04
CA ILE A 46 1.11 11.01 -10.41
C ILE A 46 0.73 9.64 -10.94
N GLY A 47 0.45 8.73 -10.01
CA GLY A 47 0.02 7.37 -10.30
C GLY A 47 -1.23 7.01 -9.53
N LEU A 48 -1.70 5.79 -9.75
CA LEU A 48 -2.76 5.16 -8.98
C LEU A 48 -2.21 3.93 -8.28
N SER A 49 -2.74 3.62 -7.11
CA SER A 49 -2.44 2.41 -6.36
C SER A 49 -3.69 1.53 -6.32
N LEU A 50 -3.49 0.22 -6.43
CA LEU A 50 -4.46 -0.79 -6.01
C LEU A 50 -3.86 -1.58 -4.85
N THR A 51 -4.68 -1.83 -3.86
CA THR A 51 -4.32 -2.58 -2.65
C THR A 51 -5.30 -3.71 -2.46
N ALA A 52 -4.78 -4.90 -2.16
CA ALA A 52 -5.55 -6.05 -1.73
C ALA A 52 -4.83 -6.73 -0.59
N GLY A 53 -5.56 -7.13 0.45
CA GLY A 53 -4.97 -7.75 1.61
C GLY A 53 -5.94 -8.60 2.41
N ALA A 54 -5.36 -9.37 3.31
CA ALA A 54 -6.09 -10.20 4.25
C ALA A 54 -5.53 -9.97 5.65
N GLN A 55 -6.43 -9.92 6.62
CA GLN A 55 -6.14 -10.01 8.03
C GLN A 55 -6.30 -11.47 8.45
N VAL A 56 -5.18 -12.10 8.81
CA VAL A 56 -5.12 -13.51 9.20
C VAL A 56 -4.82 -13.62 10.70
N PRO A 57 -5.62 -14.37 11.48
CA PRO A 57 -5.32 -14.62 12.88
C PRO A 57 -4.24 -15.70 13.02
N LEU A 58 -2.99 -15.30 13.21
CA LEU A 58 -1.86 -16.23 13.38
C LEU A 58 -1.67 -16.65 14.85
N PHE A 59 -2.00 -15.77 15.82
CA PHE A 59 -1.92 -16.09 17.24
C PHE A 59 -3.23 -15.76 17.93
N ARG A 60 -3.58 -16.47 19.02
CA ARG A 60 -4.88 -16.43 19.73
C ARG A 60 -5.44 -15.02 20.03
N LYS A 61 -4.61 -13.98 20.03
CA LYS A 61 -5.01 -12.57 20.22
C LYS A 61 -4.45 -11.59 19.18
N ASN A 62 -3.57 -12.03 18.27
CA ASN A 62 -2.84 -11.12 17.39
C ASN A 62 -3.21 -11.42 15.93
N ALA A 63 -3.67 -10.38 15.25
CA ALA A 63 -3.95 -10.44 13.82
C ALA A 63 -2.69 -10.01 13.04
N THR A 64 -2.46 -10.65 11.90
CA THR A 64 -1.39 -10.28 10.97
C THR A 64 -2.02 -9.85 9.67
N ASN A 65 -1.64 -8.68 9.17
CA ASN A 65 -2.07 -8.24 7.85
C ASN A 65 -1.05 -8.67 6.81
N ILE A 66 -1.52 -9.29 5.74
CA ILE A 66 -0.77 -9.59 4.54
C ILE A 66 -1.36 -8.71 3.44
N GLU A 67 -0.56 -7.83 2.85
CA GLU A 67 -1.01 -6.83 1.88
C GLU A 67 -0.17 -6.87 0.62
N GLY A 68 -0.81 -6.99 -0.53
CA GLY A 68 -0.22 -6.69 -1.82
C GLY A 68 -0.66 -5.31 -2.29
N ARG A 69 0.30 -4.50 -2.76
CA ARG A 69 0.07 -3.19 -3.35
C ARG A 69 0.69 -3.11 -4.73
N PHE A 70 -0.07 -2.57 -5.68
CA PHE A 70 0.30 -2.42 -7.07
C PHE A 70 0.15 -0.96 -7.49
N GLY A 71 1.25 -0.31 -7.87
CA GLY A 71 1.26 0.98 -8.54
C GLY A 71 0.94 0.81 -10.03
N ILE A 72 0.10 1.70 -10.55
CA ILE A 72 -0.40 1.73 -11.92
C ILE A 72 -0.22 3.15 -12.47
N GLY A 73 0.08 3.26 -13.77
CA GLY A 73 0.31 4.52 -14.46
C GLY A 73 1.80 4.84 -14.52
N ASP A 74 2.13 6.12 -14.35
CA ASP A 74 3.51 6.61 -14.48
C ASP A 74 4.42 6.14 -13.34
N ILE A 75 3.82 5.64 -12.24
CA ILE A 75 4.54 5.07 -11.09
C ILE A 75 4.16 3.58 -10.95
N PRO A 76 4.68 2.69 -11.82
CA PRO A 76 4.52 1.25 -11.64
C PRO A 76 5.38 0.76 -10.47
N ASP A 77 4.76 0.11 -9.50
CA ASP A 77 5.45 -0.44 -8.32
C ASP A 77 4.72 -1.69 -7.82
N PHE A 78 5.42 -2.60 -7.15
CA PHE A 78 4.82 -3.72 -6.44
C PHE A 78 5.42 -3.87 -5.05
N ARG A 79 4.57 -3.93 -4.03
CA ARG A 79 4.97 -4.14 -2.65
C ARG A 79 4.15 -5.25 -2.02
N LEU A 80 4.84 -6.11 -1.28
CA LEU A 80 4.23 -7.10 -0.39
C LEU A 80 4.57 -6.72 1.04
N LEU A 81 3.55 -6.47 1.86
CA LEU A 81 3.69 -6.07 3.25
C LEU A 81 3.18 -7.15 4.19
N PHE A 82 3.93 -7.37 5.27
CA PHE A 82 3.55 -8.22 6.39
C PHE A 82 3.58 -7.36 7.65
N ALA A 83 2.41 -7.14 8.26
CA ALA A 83 2.29 -6.32 9.47
C ALA A 83 1.78 -7.16 10.63
N PHE A 84 2.58 -7.20 11.71
CA PHE A 84 2.18 -7.80 12.98
C PHE A 84 1.46 -6.74 13.82
N ILE A 85 0.21 -7.02 14.17
CA ILE A 85 -0.57 -6.16 15.09
C ILE A 85 -0.48 -6.81 16.46
N PHE A 86 0.13 -6.09 17.41
CA PHE A 86 0.28 -6.48 18.82
C PHE A 86 -0.78 -5.82 19.68
#